data_AF-B7R135-F1
#
_entry.id   AF-B7R135-F1
#
_cell.length_a   1.000
_cell.length_b   1.000
_cell.length_c   1.000
_cell.angle_alpha   90.00
_cell.angle_beta   90.00
_cell.angle_gamma   90.00
#
_symmetry.space_group_name_H-M   'P 1'
#
loop_
_entity.id
_entity.type
_entity.pdbx_description
1 polymer ?
#
loop_
_entity_poly.entity_id
_entity_poly.type
_entity_poly.pdbx_seq_one_letter_code
_entity_poly.pdbx_strand_id
1 'polypeptide(L)' 'MERKTVYRLLLILVLVLTVFYTLGLVGVVPFRVSYYITVFMIILFVVLRWDYHRGKGRG' A
#
# COMPACT_ATOMS: atom_id res chain seq x y z
N MET A 1 -13.73 -7.83 -10.63
CA MET A 1 -12.58 -7.76 -11.57
C MET A 1 -11.67 -8.94 -11.30
N GLU A 2 -11.06 -9.54 -12.32
CA GLU A 2 -10.08 -10.63 -12.13
C GLU A 2 -9.05 -10.25 -11.05
N ARG A 3 -8.65 -11.20 -10.21
CA ARG A 3 -7.63 -11.00 -9.16
C ARG A 3 -6.39 -10.29 -9.73
N LYS A 4 -6.05 -10.57 -10.99
CA LYS A 4 -4.98 -9.93 -11.77
C LYS A 4 -5.10 -8.40 -11.83
N THR A 5 -6.29 -7.87 -12.08
CA THR A 5 -6.53 -6.42 -12.17
C THR A 5 -6.42 -5.76 -10.81
N VAL A 6 -6.89 -6.42 -9.75
CA VAL A 6 -6.78 -5.92 -8.36
C VAL A 6 -5.31 -5.84 -7.94
N TYR A 7 -4.53 -6.89 -8.18
CA TYR A 7 -3.09 -6.88 -7.88
C TYR A 7 -2.33 -5.83 -8.69
N ARG A 8 -2.67 -5.65 -9.97
CA ARG A 8 -2.03 -4.64 -10.82
C ARG A 8 -2.35 -3.21 -10.35
N LEU A 9 -3.58 -2.94 -9.93
CA LEU A 9 -3.97 -1.66 -9.32
C LEU A 9 -3.24 -1.41 -8.00
N LEU A 10 -3.16 -2.43 -7.13
CA LEU A 10 -2.42 -2.35 -5.87
C LEU A 10 -0.93 -2.07 -6.09
N LEU A 11 -0.33 -2.71 -7.10
CA LEU A 11 1.06 -2.49 -7.48
C LEU A 11 1.30 -1.03 -7.87
N ILE A 12 0.43 -0.48 -8.73
CA ILE A 12 0.52 0.93 -9.17
C ILE A 12 0.37 1.87 -7.97
N LEU A 13 -0.59 1.59 -7.08
CA LEU A 13 -0.82 2.39 -5.87
C LEU A 13 0.41 2.40 -4.97
N VAL A 14 1.00 1.22 -4.69
CA VAL A 14 2.21 1.09 -3.87
C VAL A 14 3.38 1.83 -4.49
N LEU A 15 3.54 1.72 -5.81
CA LEU A 15 4.62 2.39 -6.54
C LEU A 15 4.54 3.91 -6.39
N VAL A 16 3.34 4.48 -6.61
CA VAL A 16 3.09 5.92 -6.44
C VAL A 16 3.36 6.35 -5.00
N LEU A 17 2.86 5.61 -4.01
CA LEU A 17 3.11 5.90 -2.59
C LEU A 17 4.60 5.86 -2.25
N THR A 18 5.36 4.92 -2.81
CA THR A 18 6.81 4.80 -2.59
C THR A 18 7.56 6.02 -3.11
N VAL A 19 7.16 6.54 -4.28
CA VAL A 19 7.73 7.78 -4.82
C VAL A 19 7.46 8.96 -3.88
N PHE A 20 6.22 9.14 -3.43
CA PHE A 20 5.88 10.22 -2.50
C PHE A 20 6.59 10.08 -1.14
N TYR A 21 6.72 8.85 -0.63
CA TYR A 21 7.46 8.58 0.60
C TYR A 21 8.93 8.97 0.46
N THR A 22 9.55 8.60 -0.66
CA THR A 22 10.94 8.95 -0.98
C THR A 22 11.12 10.47 -1.09
N LEU A 23 10.20 11.15 -1.77
CA LEU A 23 10.22 12.61 -1.87
C LEU A 23 10.09 13.29 -0.51
N GLY A 24 9.29 12.74 0.41
CA GLY A 24 9.20 13.27 1.77
C GLY A 24 10.40 12.91 2.67
N LEU A 25 11.12 11.83 2.39
CA LEU A 25 12.40 11.53 3.05
C LEU A 25 13.53 12.47 2.58
N VAL A 26 13.58 12.77 1.28
CA VAL A 26 14.57 13.68 0.69
C VAL A 26 14.26 15.15 1.04
N GLY A 27 13.11 15.43 1.67
CA GLY A 27 12.72 16.76 2.13
C GLY A 27 12.06 17.62 1.07
N VAL A 28 11.71 17.05 -0.09
CA VAL A 28 10.94 17.74 -1.14
C VAL A 28 9.48 17.95 -0.72
N VAL A 29 8.93 16.99 0.04
CA VAL A 29 7.57 17.02 0.57
C VAL A 29 7.65 17.05 2.10
N PRO A 30 6.78 17.79 2.81
CA PRO A 30 6.81 17.85 4.27
C PRO A 30 6.73 16.45 4.89
N PHE A 31 7.61 16.17 5.86
CA PHE A 31 7.73 14.88 6.55
C PHE A 31 6.41 14.32 7.10
N ARG A 32 5.47 15.21 7.45
CA ARG A 32 4.09 14.85 7.84
C ARG A 32 3.39 13.97 6.80
N VAL A 33 3.62 14.22 5.51
CA VAL A 33 3.04 13.44 4.41
C VAL A 33 3.64 12.02 4.38
N SER A 34 4.96 11.88 4.51
CA SER A 34 5.60 10.57 4.60
C SER A 34 5.07 9.75 5.78
N TYR A 35 4.87 10.38 6.94
CA TYR A 35 4.29 9.73 8.10
C TYR A 35 2.91 9.12 7.80
N TYR A 36 2.00 9.88 7.18
CA TYR A 36 0.68 9.37 6.81
C TYR A 36 0.74 8.27 5.74
N ILE A 37 1.67 8.37 4.78
CA ILE A 37 1.89 7.34 3.76
C ILE A 37 2.34 6.02 4.40
N THR A 38 3.27 6.08 5.35
CA THR A 38 3.74 4.90 6.08
C THR A 38 2.62 4.24 6.88
N VAL A 39 1.86 5.03 7.64
CA VAL A 39 0.71 4.51 8.41
C VAL A 39 -0.32 3.87 7.48
N PHE A 40 -0.62 4.51 6.36
CA PHE A 40 -1.54 3.96 5.36
C PHE A 40 -1.02 2.64 4.76
N MET A 41 0.26 2.54 4.42
CA MET A 41 0.87 1.30 3.90
C MET A 41 0.79 0.16 4.92
N ILE A 42 1.04 0.44 6.20
CA ILE A 42 0.92 -0.56 7.27
C ILE A 42 -0.52 -1.07 7.37
N ILE A 43 -1.50 -0.17 7.40
CA ILE A 43 -2.92 -0.54 7.46
C ILE A 43 -3.31 -1.35 6.22
N LEU A 44 -2.94 -0.89 5.02
CA LEU A 44 -3.22 -1.58 3.76
C LEU A 44 -2.64 -3.00 3.78
N PHE A 45 -1.40 -3.15 4.24
CA PHE A 45 -0.73 -4.45 4.33
C PHE A 45 -1.42 -5.39 5.32
N VAL A 46 -1.81 -4.90 6.49
CA VAL A 46 -2.56 -5.68 7.51
C VAL A 46 -3.92 -6.13 6.95
N VAL A 47 -4.65 -5.24 6.29
CA VAL A 47 -5.94 -5.56 5.67
C VAL A 47 -5.78 -6.60 4.56
N LEU A 48 -4.80 -6.43 3.66
CA LEU A 48 -4.52 -7.40 2.60
C LEU A 48 -4.10 -8.76 3.15
N ARG A 49 -3.25 -8.77 4.20
CA ARG A 49 -2.81 -9.97 4.90
C ARG A 49 -4.01 -10.70 5.51
N TRP A 50 -4.93 -9.97 6.14
CA TRP A 50 -6.15 -10.51 6.73
C TRP A 50 -7.07 -11.11 5.67
N ASP A 51 -7.31 -10.40 4.56
CA ASP A 51 -8.13 -10.88 3.44
C ASP A 51 -7.54 -12.15 2.81
N TYR A 52 -6.22 -12.19 2.58
CA TYR A 52 -5.53 -13.37 2.06
C TYR A 52 -5.69 -14.59 2.98
N HIS A 53 -5.57 -14.40 4.31
CA HIS A 53 -5.79 -15.47 5.27
C HIS A 53 -7.27 -15.92 5.33
N ARG A 54 -8.22 -14.99 5.20
CA ARG A 54 -9.67 -15.30 5.20
C ARG A 54 -10.09 -16.07 3.94
N GLY A 55 -9.43 -15.81 2.81
CA GLY A 55 -9.65 -16.52 1.54
C GLY A 55 -9.09 -17.95 1.50
N LYS A 56 -8.21 -18.32 2.45
CA LYS A 56 -7.58 -19.66 2.51
C LYS A 56 -8.37 -20.70 3.29
N GLY A 57 -9.47 -20.31 3.95
CA GLY A 57 -10.38 -21.22 4.69
C GLY A 57 -11.61 -21.68 3.90
N ARG A 58 -11.65 -21.46 2.57
CA ARG A 58 -12.77 -21.82 1.67
C ARG A 58 -12.32 -22.59 0.42
N GLY A 59 -11.14 -23.21 0.45
CA GLY A 59 -10.63 -24.08 -0.61
C GLY A 59 -10.27 -25.43 -0.04
#